data_AF-A0A7T6XH19-F1
#
_entry.id   AF-A0A7T6XH19-F1
#
_cell.length_a   1.000
_cell.length_b   1.000
_cell.length_c   1.000
_cell.angle_alpha   90.00
_cell.angle_beta   90.00
_cell.angle_gamma   90.00
#
_symmetry.space_group_name_H-M   'P 1'
#
loop_
_entity.id
_entity.type
_entity.pdbx_description
1 polymer ?
#
loop_
_entity_poly.entity_id
_entity_poly.type
_entity_poly.pdbx_seq_one_letter_code
_entity_poly.pdbx_strand_id
1 'polypeptide(L)'
;MVFLLTTDRILAAFEAIPASRHEELDLPTTLEAQGPIAHDHLIRLARYLQTDSEYKELASHTPTILSSLLRGTKVYVPPPPKKPEPSAEYLASKARLLAATEQESYKRLLNPNYRPNADHADPHTSPYTSDGQVEEDTLTISLVSSVFISVLVTGFSVYAALTRFPTPQVLSSEAVKVLLGLFAALSVAVAESFLYWTYLGKVDRARVKERGLRERKVVIGAIGEEDKGVEESVVVGTKKEEIWGKGVNGGVRRRVRERWEKGRDRC
;
A
#
# COMPACT_ATOMS: atom_id res chain seq x y z
N MET A 1 15.53 -28.17 -2.33
CA MET A 1 16.67 -28.00 -1.39
C MET A 1 16.55 -26.62 -0.76
N VAL A 2 16.61 -26.54 0.58
CA VAL A 2 16.55 -25.27 1.32
C VAL A 2 17.98 -24.78 1.54
N PHE A 3 18.23 -23.50 1.22
CA PHE A 3 19.52 -22.85 1.46
C PHE A 3 19.44 -21.99 2.73
N LEU A 4 20.49 -22.03 3.52
CA LEU A 4 20.67 -21.26 4.75
C LEU A 4 21.87 -20.32 4.57
N LEU A 5 21.88 -19.21 5.30
CA LEU A 5 23.02 -18.31 5.36
C LEU A 5 24.14 -18.95 6.21
N THR A 6 25.36 -18.96 5.67
CA THR A 6 26.55 -19.35 6.41
C THR A 6 26.85 -18.35 7.53
N THR A 7 27.10 -18.87 8.72
CA THR A 7 27.47 -18.10 9.91
C THR A 7 28.91 -18.41 10.29
N ASP A 8 29.54 -17.54 11.09
CA ASP A 8 30.93 -17.73 11.53
C ASP A 8 31.16 -19.05 12.27
N ARG A 9 30.12 -19.59 12.93
CA ARG A 9 30.16 -20.91 13.57
C ARG A 9 30.26 -22.04 12.56
N ILE A 10 29.54 -21.92 11.45
CA ILE A 10 29.59 -22.90 10.36
C ILE A 10 30.95 -22.81 9.67
N LEU A 11 31.49 -21.60 9.48
CA LEU A 11 32.82 -21.39 8.91
C LEU A 11 33.92 -22.00 9.80
N ALA A 12 33.91 -21.71 11.10
CA ALA A 12 34.88 -22.28 12.03
C ALA A 12 34.80 -23.82 12.10
N ALA A 13 33.59 -24.37 12.06
CA ALA A 13 33.38 -25.82 12.03
C ALA A 13 33.81 -26.46 10.70
N PHE A 14 33.74 -25.71 9.60
CA PHE A 14 34.21 -26.14 8.29
C PHE A 14 35.74 -26.08 8.18
N GLU A 15 36.38 -25.05 8.73
CA GLU A 15 37.84 -24.90 8.77
C GLU A 15 38.52 -25.93 9.68
N ALA A 16 37.83 -26.44 10.69
CA ALA A 16 38.33 -27.50 11.56
C ALA A 16 38.50 -28.85 10.84
N ILE A 17 37.90 -29.03 9.65
CA ILE A 17 37.93 -30.29 8.91
C ILE A 17 39.03 -30.24 7.83
N PRO A 18 39.87 -31.27 7.69
CA PRO A 18 40.88 -31.33 6.64
C PRO A 18 40.26 -31.51 5.25
N ALA A 19 40.86 -30.88 4.24
CA ALA A 19 40.34 -30.84 2.87
C ALA A 19 40.09 -32.22 2.22
N SER A 20 40.80 -33.26 2.63
CA SER A 20 40.60 -34.64 2.16
C SER A 20 39.21 -35.20 2.53
N ARG A 21 38.63 -34.75 3.64
CA ARG A 21 37.29 -35.16 4.08
C ARG A 21 36.19 -34.32 3.44
N HIS A 22 36.52 -33.16 2.88
CA HIS A 22 35.54 -32.33 2.17
C HIS A 22 35.05 -33.02 0.90
N GLU A 23 35.95 -33.69 0.18
CA GLU A 23 35.62 -34.48 -1.01
C GLU A 23 34.81 -35.74 -0.68
N GLU A 24 35.09 -36.40 0.45
CA GLU A 24 34.35 -37.60 0.89
C GLU A 24 32.92 -37.29 1.35
N LEU A 25 32.67 -36.08 1.87
CA LEU A 25 31.36 -35.67 2.38
C LEU A 25 30.49 -34.91 1.36
N ASP A 26 30.96 -34.73 0.12
CA ASP A 26 30.37 -33.85 -0.91
C ASP A 26 30.16 -32.40 -0.41
N LEU A 27 31.11 -31.87 0.38
CA LEU A 27 31.03 -30.49 0.85
C LEU A 27 31.55 -29.51 -0.21
N PRO A 28 30.99 -28.30 -0.32
CA PRO A 28 31.46 -27.31 -1.28
C PRO A 28 32.90 -26.89 -0.95
N THR A 29 33.73 -26.77 -1.98
CA THR A 29 35.18 -26.52 -1.86
C THR A 29 35.53 -25.19 -1.21
N THR A 30 34.61 -24.22 -1.24
CA THR A 30 34.76 -22.90 -0.60
C THR A 30 33.43 -22.44 -0.02
N LEU A 31 33.44 -21.96 1.23
CA LEU A 31 32.31 -21.27 1.86
C LEU A 31 32.65 -19.79 2.01
N GLU A 32 31.77 -18.92 1.53
CA GLU A 32 31.84 -17.49 1.80
C GLU A 32 30.99 -17.14 3.03
N ALA A 33 31.37 -16.10 3.79
CA ALA A 33 30.56 -15.59 4.89
C ALA A 33 29.23 -15.01 4.36
N GLN A 34 28.10 -15.40 4.96
CA GLN A 34 26.74 -15.08 4.49
C GLN A 34 26.39 -15.65 3.09
N GLY A 35 27.15 -16.62 2.59
CA GLY A 35 26.82 -17.38 1.38
C GLY A 35 25.70 -18.41 1.59
N PRO A 36 25.17 -18.99 0.49
CA PRO A 36 24.17 -20.04 0.56
C PRO A 36 24.82 -21.40 0.88
N ILE A 37 24.38 -22.05 1.97
CA ILE A 37 24.70 -23.45 2.26
C ILE A 37 23.44 -24.31 2.22
N ALA A 38 23.51 -25.46 1.54
CA ALA A 38 22.41 -26.43 1.54
C ALA A 38 22.26 -27.06 2.92
N HIS A 39 21.02 -27.20 3.39
CA HIS A 39 20.73 -27.83 4.68
C HIS A 39 21.30 -29.26 4.80
N ASP A 40 21.30 -30.03 3.72
CA ASP A 40 21.83 -31.40 3.67
C ASP A 40 23.34 -31.45 3.98
N HIS A 41 24.10 -30.44 3.55
CA HIS A 41 25.53 -30.33 3.84
C HIS A 41 25.79 -30.08 5.33
N LEU A 42 24.94 -29.27 5.97
CA LEU A 42 25.02 -29.04 7.43
C LEU A 42 24.70 -30.31 8.22
N ILE A 43 23.77 -31.14 7.76
CA ILE A 43 23.46 -32.42 8.39
C ILE A 43 24.67 -33.37 8.31
N ARG A 44 25.31 -33.47 7.13
CA ARG A 44 26.52 -34.31 6.95
C ARG A 44 27.67 -33.83 7.82
N LEU A 45 27.91 -32.53 7.82
CA LEU A 45 28.92 -31.88 8.66
C LEU A 45 28.66 -32.12 10.15
N ALA A 46 27.41 -31.98 10.62
CA ALA A 46 27.06 -32.23 12.02
C ALA A 46 27.25 -33.70 12.43
N ARG A 47 26.95 -34.66 11.55
CA ARG A 47 27.19 -36.09 11.82
C ARG A 47 28.67 -36.41 11.95
N TYR A 48 29.50 -35.79 11.12
CA TYR A 48 30.94 -35.97 11.18
C TYR A 48 31.54 -35.41 12.46
N LEU A 49 31.18 -34.17 12.81
CA LEU A 49 31.64 -33.54 14.05
C LEU A 49 31.14 -34.25 15.32
N GLN A 50 30.10 -35.06 15.21
CA GLN A 50 29.63 -35.92 16.31
C GLN A 50 30.56 -37.12 16.56
N THR A 51 31.28 -37.57 15.53
CA THR A 51 32.26 -38.67 15.64
C THR A 51 33.65 -38.20 16.08
N ASP A 52 33.93 -36.91 15.95
CA ASP A 52 35.20 -36.31 16.36
C ASP A 52 35.20 -36.00 17.87
N SER A 53 36.14 -36.60 18.61
CA SER A 53 36.26 -36.42 20.06
C SER A 53 36.73 -35.02 20.44
N GLU A 54 37.59 -34.38 19.63
CA GLU A 54 38.19 -33.07 19.94
C GLU A 54 37.14 -31.96 19.82
N TYR A 55 36.31 -32.02 18.78
CA TYR A 55 35.23 -31.06 18.59
C TYR A 55 34.09 -31.23 19.60
N LYS A 56 33.85 -32.47 20.05
CA LYS A 56 32.82 -32.79 21.04
C LYS A 56 33.13 -32.21 22.42
N GLU A 57 34.41 -32.14 22.83
CA GLU A 57 34.81 -31.47 24.08
C GLU A 57 34.59 -29.95 24.01
N LEU A 58 34.88 -29.34 22.86
CA LEU A 58 34.63 -27.92 22.61
C LEU A 58 33.13 -27.57 22.61
N ALA A 59 32.28 -28.51 22.19
CA ALA A 59 30.82 -28.36 22.12
C ALA A 59 30.06 -28.85 23.37
N SER A 60 30.77 -29.20 24.45
CA SER A 60 30.29 -29.90 25.67
C SER A 60 29.05 -29.30 26.36
N HIS A 61 28.74 -28.02 26.13
CA HIS A 61 27.58 -27.33 26.71
C HIS A 61 26.33 -27.27 25.80
N THR A 62 26.29 -28.00 24.69
CA THR A 62 25.17 -27.91 23.71
C THR A 62 24.39 -29.22 23.54
N PRO A 63 23.04 -29.17 23.45
CA PRO A 63 22.20 -30.37 23.46
C PRO A 63 22.33 -31.23 22.19
N THR A 64 22.72 -30.64 21.06
CA THR A 64 23.10 -31.34 19.81
C THR A 64 23.98 -30.46 18.94
N ILE A 65 25.01 -31.02 18.28
CA ILE A 65 25.94 -30.27 17.41
C ILE A 65 25.21 -29.59 16.24
N LEU A 66 24.22 -30.27 15.65
CA LEU A 66 23.40 -29.66 14.60
C LEU A 66 22.65 -28.42 15.12
N SER A 67 22.13 -28.45 16.34
CA SER A 67 21.45 -27.30 16.94
C SER A 67 22.38 -26.11 17.19
N SER A 68 23.66 -26.36 17.48
CA SER A 68 24.64 -25.30 17.69
C SER A 68 25.04 -24.61 16.38
N LEU A 69 25.12 -25.38 15.28
CA LEU A 69 25.38 -24.90 13.92
C LEU A 69 24.20 -24.14 13.31
N LEU A 70 22.98 -24.58 13.56
CA LEU A 70 21.77 -23.92 13.05
C LEU A 70 21.43 -22.63 13.83
N ARG A 71 22.02 -22.41 15.01
CA ARG A 71 21.72 -21.25 15.85
C ARG A 71 22.17 -19.96 15.18
N GLY A 72 21.20 -19.11 14.84
CA GLY A 72 21.45 -17.83 14.17
C GLY A 72 21.49 -17.92 12.64
N THR A 73 21.31 -19.10 12.06
CA THR A 73 21.13 -19.24 10.62
C THR A 73 19.77 -18.70 10.19
N LYS A 74 19.71 -18.09 9.00
CA LYS A 74 18.47 -17.64 8.37
C LYS A 74 18.36 -18.30 7.01
N VAL A 75 17.14 -18.42 6.49
CA VAL A 75 16.91 -18.93 5.13
C VAL A 75 17.52 -17.95 4.13
N TYR A 76 18.36 -18.46 3.23
CA TYR A 76 18.92 -17.68 2.14
C TYR A 76 17.83 -17.40 1.11
N VAL A 77 17.58 -16.12 0.86
CA VAL A 77 16.71 -15.66 -0.22
C VAL A 77 17.62 -15.00 -1.25
N PRO A 78 17.69 -15.50 -2.49
CA PRO A 78 18.56 -14.91 -3.50
C PRO A 78 18.18 -13.45 -3.74
N PRO A 79 19.15 -12.58 -4.04
CA PRO A 79 18.86 -11.20 -4.37
C PRO A 79 17.87 -11.16 -5.53
N PRO A 80 16.86 -10.27 -5.48
CA PRO A 80 15.88 -10.17 -6.55
C PRO A 80 16.62 -9.91 -7.87
N PRO A 81 16.17 -10.52 -8.98
CA PRO A 81 16.80 -10.33 -10.27
C PRO A 81 16.89 -8.83 -10.59
N LYS A 82 17.98 -8.42 -11.24
CA LYS A 82 18.14 -7.03 -11.69
C LYS A 82 16.93 -6.67 -12.55
N LYS A 83 16.27 -5.57 -12.22
CA LYS A 83 15.12 -5.09 -12.99
C LYS A 83 15.58 -4.87 -14.44
N PRO A 84 14.79 -5.29 -15.44
CA PRO A 84 15.14 -5.03 -16.83
C PRO A 84 15.30 -3.53 -17.04
N GLU A 85 16.27 -3.16 -17.88
CA GLU A 85 16.44 -1.77 -18.29
C GLU A 85 15.14 -1.31 -18.99
N PRO A 86 14.67 -0.08 -18.72
CA PRO A 86 13.45 0.43 -19.34
C PRO A 86 13.64 0.51 -20.86
N SER A 87 12.60 0.13 -21.62
CA SER A 87 12.64 0.22 -23.08
C SER A 87 12.82 1.67 -23.55
N ALA A 88 13.51 1.87 -24.67
CA ALA A 88 13.71 3.20 -25.25
C ALA A 88 12.40 3.90 -25.60
N GLU A 89 11.38 3.14 -26.04
CA GLU A 89 10.03 3.64 -26.30
C GLU A 89 9.35 4.21 -25.04
N TYR A 90 9.55 3.54 -23.89
CA TYR A 90 9.03 4.01 -22.61
C TYR A 90 9.71 5.32 -22.18
N LEU A 91 11.02 5.42 -22.36
CA LEU A 91 11.74 6.66 -22.06
C LEU A 91 11.31 7.82 -22.97
N ALA A 92 11.10 7.55 -24.26
CA ALA A 92 10.62 8.54 -25.22
C ALA A 92 9.21 9.04 -24.86
N SER A 93 8.28 8.13 -24.52
CA SER A 93 6.92 8.50 -24.10
C SER A 93 6.91 9.26 -22.78
N LYS A 94 7.72 8.84 -21.80
CA LYS A 94 7.88 9.55 -20.52
C LYS A 94 8.45 10.94 -20.71
N ALA A 95 9.48 11.10 -21.53
CA ALA A 95 10.09 12.40 -21.82
C ALA A 95 9.09 13.33 -22.52
N ARG A 96 8.28 12.79 -23.45
CA ARG A 96 7.22 13.54 -24.11
C ARG A 96 6.15 14.03 -23.13
N LEU A 97 5.70 13.18 -22.20
CA LEU A 97 4.69 13.56 -21.19
C LEU A 97 5.24 14.61 -20.23
N LEU A 98 6.50 14.48 -19.78
CA LEU A 98 7.14 15.48 -18.94
C LEU A 98 7.30 16.83 -19.67
N ALA A 99 7.71 16.82 -20.93
CA ALA A 99 7.80 18.04 -21.73
C ALA A 99 6.42 18.72 -21.88
N ALA A 100 5.35 17.95 -22.07
CA ALA A 100 3.99 18.50 -22.17
C ALA A 100 3.55 19.15 -20.84
N THR A 101 3.77 18.49 -19.70
CA THR A 101 3.41 19.05 -18.39
C THR A 101 4.24 20.29 -18.05
N GLU A 102 5.53 20.31 -18.39
CA GLU A 102 6.40 21.48 -18.23
C GLU A 102 5.90 22.66 -19.08
N GLN A 103 5.52 22.42 -20.35
CA GLN A 103 4.95 23.45 -21.21
C GLN A 103 3.64 24.03 -20.65
N GLU A 104 2.75 23.20 -20.12
CA GLU A 104 1.53 23.66 -19.47
C GLU A 104 1.81 24.47 -18.21
N SER A 105 2.78 24.03 -17.41
CA SER A 105 3.21 24.77 -16.21
C SER A 105 3.76 26.15 -16.58
N TYR A 106 4.53 26.23 -17.66
CA TYR A 106 5.07 27.50 -18.15
C TYR A 106 3.98 28.43 -18.69
N LYS A 107 3.03 27.90 -19.47
CA LYS A 107 1.86 28.66 -19.95
C LYS A 107 1.03 29.25 -18.81
N ARG A 108 0.92 28.52 -17.69
CA ARG A 108 0.24 29.00 -16.47
C ARG A 108 0.98 30.16 -15.81
N LEU A 109 2.32 30.15 -15.81
CA LEU A 109 3.12 31.25 -15.25
C LEU A 109 3.05 32.51 -16.13
N LEU A 110 3.00 32.34 -17.45
CA LEU A 110 2.90 33.46 -18.38
C LEU A 110 1.52 34.13 -18.37
N ASN A 111 0.46 33.36 -18.11
CA ASN A 111 -0.91 33.84 -18.17
C ASN A 111 -1.58 33.65 -16.79
N PRO A 112 -1.72 34.70 -15.97
CA PRO A 112 -2.34 34.60 -14.65
C PRO A 112 -3.83 34.18 -14.72
N ASN A 113 -4.47 34.37 -15.87
CA ASN A 113 -5.85 33.96 -16.15
C ASN A 113 -5.93 32.62 -16.92
N TYR A 114 -4.84 31.85 -17.02
CA TYR A 114 -4.83 30.56 -17.72
C TYR A 114 -5.79 29.58 -17.06
N ARG A 115 -6.87 29.24 -17.77
CA ARG A 115 -7.76 28.14 -17.40
C ARG A 115 -7.31 26.89 -18.15
N PRO A 116 -6.98 25.79 -17.44
CA PRO A 116 -6.65 24.54 -18.11
C PRO A 116 -7.87 24.03 -18.89
N ASN A 117 -7.63 23.50 -20.10
CA ASN A 117 -8.68 22.88 -20.91
C ASN A 117 -9.19 21.62 -20.20
N ALA A 118 -10.51 21.51 -20.02
CA ALA A 118 -11.15 20.39 -19.32
C ALA A 118 -10.91 19.03 -19.99
N ASP A 119 -10.71 19.00 -21.31
CA ASP A 119 -10.48 17.76 -22.08
C ASP A 119 -9.12 17.10 -21.80
N HIS A 120 -8.20 17.79 -21.13
CA HIS A 120 -6.87 17.26 -20.76
C HIS A 120 -6.67 17.24 -19.24
N ALA A 121 -7.75 17.50 -18.48
CA ALA A 121 -7.72 17.34 -17.05
C ALA A 121 -7.69 15.85 -16.71
N ASP A 122 -6.63 15.43 -16.02
CA ASP A 122 -6.47 14.08 -15.50
C ASP A 122 -7.62 13.79 -14.51
N PRO A 123 -8.51 12.81 -14.77
CA PRO A 123 -9.72 12.55 -13.97
C PRO A 123 -9.42 12.15 -12.52
N HIS A 124 -8.16 11.89 -12.19
CA HIS A 124 -7.67 11.56 -10.84
C HIS A 124 -6.89 12.70 -10.16
N THR A 125 -6.60 13.79 -10.87
CA THR A 125 -6.05 14.99 -10.27
C THR A 125 -7.20 15.80 -9.69
N SER A 126 -7.28 15.84 -8.36
CA SER A 126 -8.25 16.67 -7.63
C SER A 126 -8.25 18.09 -8.22
N PRO A 127 -9.39 18.58 -8.73
CA PRO A 127 -9.52 19.93 -9.22
C PRO A 127 -9.61 20.87 -8.02
N TYR A 128 -8.48 21.08 -7.33
CA TYR A 128 -8.32 22.20 -6.42
C TYR A 128 -8.13 23.48 -7.24
N THR A 129 -9.15 23.83 -8.01
CA THR A 129 -9.40 25.23 -8.37
C THR A 129 -9.91 25.93 -7.12
N SER A 130 -9.42 27.14 -6.88
CA SER A 130 -9.67 27.91 -5.66
C SER A 130 -11.15 28.24 -5.39
N ASP A 131 -12.04 27.95 -6.34
CA ASP A 131 -13.49 28.08 -6.22
C ASP A 131 -14.12 26.70 -6.33
N GLY A 132 -14.62 26.17 -5.21
CA GLY A 132 -15.26 24.84 -5.10
C GLY A 132 -16.58 24.68 -5.86
N GLN A 133 -16.83 25.48 -6.89
CA GLN A 133 -18.12 25.60 -7.58
C GLN A 133 -18.36 24.50 -8.62
N VAL A 134 -17.29 23.94 -9.23
CA VAL A 134 -17.44 23.04 -10.40
C VAL A 134 -17.82 21.60 -10.00
N GLU A 135 -17.42 21.14 -8.81
CA GLU A 135 -17.81 19.81 -8.29
C GLU A 135 -19.28 19.79 -7.85
N GLU A 136 -19.77 20.85 -7.19
CA GLU A 136 -21.17 20.89 -6.73
C GLU A 136 -22.17 20.92 -7.89
N ASP A 137 -21.91 21.69 -8.96
CA ASP A 137 -22.87 21.84 -10.06
C ASP A 137 -23.02 20.55 -10.90
N THR A 138 -21.94 19.78 -11.08
CA THR A 138 -22.01 18.52 -11.85
C THR A 138 -22.59 17.36 -11.04
N LEU A 139 -22.22 17.25 -9.76
CA LEU A 139 -22.80 16.27 -8.83
C LEU A 139 -24.29 16.51 -8.63
N THR A 140 -24.73 17.77 -8.53
CA THR A 140 -26.15 18.11 -8.38
C THR A 140 -26.95 17.82 -9.65
N ILE A 141 -26.43 18.15 -10.84
CA ILE A 141 -27.10 17.83 -12.11
C ILE A 141 -27.23 16.30 -12.31
N SER A 142 -26.18 15.53 -11.99
CA SER A 142 -26.24 14.07 -12.08
C SER A 142 -27.20 13.45 -11.07
N LEU A 143 -27.29 14.01 -9.86
CA LEU A 143 -28.18 13.49 -8.83
C LEU A 143 -29.65 13.75 -9.16
N VAL A 144 -29.99 14.98 -9.54
CA VAL A 144 -31.37 15.33 -9.89
C VAL A 144 -31.82 14.53 -11.11
N SER A 145 -30.95 14.34 -12.11
CA SER A 145 -31.29 13.52 -13.27
C SER A 145 -31.46 12.03 -12.93
N SER A 146 -30.62 11.47 -12.05
CA SER A 146 -30.77 10.08 -11.57
C SER A 146 -32.09 9.86 -10.84
N VAL A 147 -32.42 10.75 -9.88
CA VAL A 147 -33.68 10.66 -9.11
C VAL A 147 -34.90 10.88 -10.01
N PHE A 148 -34.80 11.76 -11.00
CA PHE A 148 -35.88 11.99 -11.95
C PHE A 148 -36.15 10.77 -12.83
N ILE A 149 -35.09 10.13 -13.34
CA ILE A 149 -35.21 8.94 -14.19
C ILE A 149 -35.76 7.74 -13.40
N SER A 150 -35.31 7.53 -12.16
CA SER A 150 -35.80 6.43 -11.31
C SER A 150 -37.30 6.58 -11.00
N VAL A 151 -37.75 7.78 -10.61
CA VAL A 151 -39.15 8.08 -10.30
C VAL A 151 -40.05 7.87 -11.52
N LEU A 152 -39.63 8.33 -12.71
CA LEU A 152 -40.39 8.13 -13.94
C LEU A 152 -40.49 6.65 -14.33
N VAL A 153 -39.37 5.92 -14.27
CA VAL A 153 -39.33 4.49 -14.63
C VAL A 153 -40.14 3.67 -13.63
N THR A 154 -40.01 3.91 -12.33
CA THR A 154 -40.78 3.20 -11.30
C THR A 154 -42.28 3.52 -11.41
N GLY A 155 -42.66 4.80 -11.54
CA GLY A 155 -44.06 5.20 -11.67
C GLY A 155 -44.72 4.61 -12.91
N PHE A 156 -44.06 4.69 -14.06
CA PHE A 156 -44.56 4.11 -15.30
C PHE A 156 -44.57 2.57 -15.25
N SER A 157 -43.57 1.94 -14.65
CA SER A 157 -43.51 0.48 -14.51
C SER A 157 -44.64 -0.06 -13.63
N VAL A 158 -44.94 0.58 -12.50
CA VAL A 158 -46.04 0.16 -11.61
C VAL A 158 -47.39 0.36 -12.29
N TYR A 159 -47.59 1.49 -12.97
CA TYR A 159 -48.82 1.73 -13.75
C TYR A 159 -48.98 0.73 -14.91
N ALA A 160 -47.92 0.47 -15.68
CA ALA A 160 -47.91 -0.50 -16.77
C ALA A 160 -48.18 -1.93 -16.25
N ALA A 161 -47.66 -2.30 -15.08
CA ALA A 161 -47.93 -3.59 -14.46
C ALA A 161 -49.40 -3.71 -14.02
N LEU A 162 -49.97 -2.69 -13.38
CA LEU A 162 -51.37 -2.69 -12.92
C LEU A 162 -52.40 -2.59 -14.07
N THR A 163 -51.95 -2.19 -15.26
CA THR A 163 -52.79 -2.13 -16.47
C THR A 163 -52.67 -3.38 -17.34
N ARG A 164 -51.49 -4.03 -17.41
CA ARG A 164 -51.29 -5.28 -18.17
C ARG A 164 -51.71 -6.55 -17.43
N PHE A 165 -51.64 -6.58 -16.10
CA PHE A 165 -52.01 -7.76 -15.32
C PHE A 165 -53.42 -7.65 -14.73
N PRO A 166 -54.21 -8.75 -14.69
CA PRO A 166 -55.53 -8.75 -14.10
C PRO A 166 -55.42 -8.55 -12.58
N THR A 167 -55.81 -7.36 -12.12
CA THR A 167 -55.81 -6.99 -10.70
C THR A 167 -57.16 -7.33 -10.03
N PRO A 168 -57.18 -7.67 -8.73
CA PRO A 168 -58.40 -7.95 -7.99
C PRO A 168 -59.35 -6.74 -8.01
N GLN A 169 -60.67 -6.99 -7.92
CA GLN A 169 -61.76 -6.01 -8.13
C GLN A 169 -61.64 -4.73 -7.28
N VAL A 170 -60.92 -4.78 -6.16
CA VAL A 170 -60.66 -3.66 -5.25
C VAL A 170 -59.65 -2.64 -5.80
N LEU A 171 -58.83 -3.02 -6.79
CA LEU A 171 -57.80 -2.21 -7.45
C LEU A 171 -58.18 -1.85 -8.90
N SER A 172 -59.45 -2.07 -9.28
CA SER A 172 -59.91 -1.87 -10.66
C SER A 172 -60.09 -0.39 -11.05
N SER A 173 -60.15 0.53 -10.10
CA SER A 173 -60.32 1.95 -10.40
C SER A 173 -59.02 2.57 -10.93
N GLU A 174 -59.13 3.32 -12.03
CA GLU A 174 -57.98 3.97 -12.67
C GLU A 174 -57.26 4.93 -11.72
N ALA A 175 -58.02 5.63 -10.88
CA ALA A 175 -57.47 6.53 -9.85
C ALA A 175 -56.59 5.79 -8.83
N VAL A 176 -56.97 4.58 -8.40
CA VAL A 176 -56.19 3.80 -7.42
C VAL A 176 -54.90 3.29 -8.05
N LYS A 177 -54.90 2.93 -9.33
CA LYS A 177 -53.69 2.51 -10.06
C LYS A 177 -52.67 3.64 -10.17
N VAL A 178 -53.14 4.86 -10.46
CA VAL A 178 -52.29 6.06 -10.51
C VAL A 178 -51.76 6.42 -9.12
N LEU A 179 -52.60 6.40 -8.09
CA LEU A 179 -52.19 6.67 -6.71
C LEU A 179 -51.13 5.68 -6.22
N LEU A 180 -51.27 4.39 -6.54
CA LEU A 180 -50.30 3.37 -6.15
C LEU A 180 -48.97 3.53 -6.89
N GLY A 181 -49.00 3.89 -8.17
CA GLY A 181 -47.80 4.23 -8.96
C GLY A 181 -47.07 5.46 -8.42
N LEU A 182 -47.81 6.52 -8.08
CA LEU A 182 -47.24 7.73 -7.46
C LEU A 182 -46.65 7.45 -6.08
N PHE A 183 -47.31 6.63 -5.26
CA PHE A 183 -46.80 6.27 -3.94
C PHE A 183 -45.53 5.42 -4.02
N ALA A 184 -45.46 4.48 -4.96
CA ALA A 184 -44.27 3.69 -5.21
C ALA A 184 -43.10 4.58 -5.70
N ALA A 185 -43.36 5.50 -6.63
CA ALA A 185 -42.35 6.43 -7.13
C ALA A 185 -41.86 7.41 -6.04
N LEU A 186 -42.76 7.94 -5.21
CA LEU A 186 -42.42 8.78 -4.06
C LEU A 186 -41.53 8.04 -3.05
N SER A 187 -41.84 6.78 -2.76
CA SER A 187 -41.06 5.96 -1.83
C SER A 187 -39.62 5.75 -2.33
N VAL A 188 -39.44 5.53 -3.64
CA VAL A 188 -38.11 5.41 -4.26
C VAL A 188 -37.34 6.73 -4.19
N ALA A 189 -37.98 7.86 -4.48
CA ALA A 189 -37.34 9.18 -4.37
C ALA A 189 -36.81 9.46 -2.95
N VAL A 190 -37.58 9.09 -1.92
CA VAL A 190 -37.17 9.21 -0.51
C VAL A 190 -35.99 8.30 -0.20
N ALA A 191 -36.02 7.05 -0.67
CA ALA A 191 -34.93 6.09 -0.44
C ALA A 191 -33.60 6.56 -1.07
N GLU A 192 -33.64 7.08 -2.30
CA GLU A 192 -32.46 7.61 -2.99
C GLU A 192 -31.91 8.86 -2.31
N SER A 193 -32.79 9.78 -1.90
CA SER A 193 -32.41 10.98 -1.15
C SER A 193 -31.74 10.61 0.19
N PHE A 194 -32.25 9.59 0.87
CA PHE A 194 -31.68 9.11 2.12
C PHE A 194 -30.30 8.49 1.91
N LEU A 195 -30.11 7.69 0.84
CA LEU A 195 -28.82 7.11 0.50
C LEU A 195 -27.76 8.20 0.33
N TYR A 196 -28.11 9.28 -0.40
CA TYR A 196 -27.22 10.42 -0.58
C TYR A 196 -26.93 11.17 0.74
N TRP A 197 -27.96 11.41 1.57
CA TRP A 197 -27.78 12.05 2.87
C TRP A 197 -26.81 11.26 3.76
N THR A 198 -26.94 9.93 3.79
CA THR A 198 -25.99 9.08 4.53
C THR A 198 -24.59 9.07 3.93
N TYR A 199 -24.47 9.20 2.61
CA TYR A 199 -23.19 9.32 1.92
C TYR A 199 -22.48 10.63 2.25
N LEU A 200 -23.17 11.78 2.19
CA LEU A 200 -22.60 13.08 2.59
C LEU A 200 -22.13 13.03 4.03
N GLY A 201 -22.94 12.49 4.93
CA GLY A 201 -22.56 12.34 6.33
C GLY A 201 -21.28 11.51 6.53
N LYS A 202 -20.98 10.54 5.65
CA LYS A 202 -19.72 9.77 5.70
C LYS A 202 -18.55 10.56 5.11
N VAL A 203 -18.76 11.23 3.97
CA VAL A 203 -17.73 12.06 3.33
C VAL A 203 -17.34 13.21 4.25
N ASP A 204 -18.31 13.91 4.84
CA ASP A 204 -18.06 15.01 5.78
C ASP A 204 -17.28 14.54 7.02
N ARG A 205 -17.62 13.37 7.57
CA ARG A 205 -16.87 12.76 8.67
C ARG A 205 -15.43 12.42 8.27
N ALA A 206 -15.20 11.96 7.04
CA ALA A 206 -13.86 11.72 6.51
C ALA A 206 -13.10 13.04 6.32
N ARG A 207 -13.76 14.09 5.79
CA ARG A 207 -13.18 15.43 5.62
C ARG A 207 -12.79 16.09 6.94
N VAL A 208 -13.63 15.98 7.98
CA VAL A 208 -13.30 16.49 9.32
C VAL A 208 -12.08 15.76 9.89
N LYS A 209 -11.98 14.44 9.67
CA LYS A 209 -10.82 13.64 10.09
C LYS A 209 -9.55 14.01 9.31
N GLU A 210 -9.66 14.25 8.01
CA GLU A 210 -8.54 14.70 7.15
C GLU A 210 -8.09 16.12 7.52
N ARG A 211 -9.02 17.06 7.74
CA ARG A 211 -8.70 18.43 8.17
C ARG A 211 -8.06 18.48 9.56
N GLY A 212 -8.40 17.53 10.44
CA GLY A 212 -7.76 17.35 11.74
C GLY A 212 -6.30 16.90 11.65
N LEU A 213 -5.89 16.27 10.55
CA LEU A 213 -4.51 15.86 10.28
C LEU A 213 -3.74 17.01 9.62
N ARG A 214 -3.52 18.13 10.34
CA ARG A 214 -2.59 19.17 9.90
C ARG A 214 -1.15 18.64 9.97
N GLU A 215 -0.58 18.28 8.81
CA GLU A 215 0.84 17.93 8.69
C GLU A 215 1.71 19.12 9.16
N ARG A 216 2.32 19.02 10.35
CA ARG A 216 3.32 19.98 10.83
C ARG A 216 4.62 19.74 10.08
N LYS A 217 4.82 20.45 8.96
CA LYS A 217 6.09 20.45 8.22
C LYS A 217 7.14 21.18 9.05
N VAL A 218 7.98 20.43 9.75
CA VAL A 218 9.21 20.98 10.35
C VAL A 218 10.25 21.07 9.23
N VAL A 219 10.61 22.29 8.87
CA VAL A 219 11.72 22.58 7.96
C VAL A 219 13.00 22.36 8.77
N ILE A 220 13.73 21.28 8.49
CA ILE A 220 15.11 21.15 8.97
C ILE A 220 15.95 21.99 8.02
N GLY A 221 16.57 23.04 8.57
CA GLY A 221 17.45 23.95 7.87
C GLY A 221 18.68 23.24 7.30
N ALA A 222 19.36 23.95 6.40
CA ALA A 222 20.52 23.49 5.65
C ALA A 222 21.61 22.89 6.56
N ILE A 223 22.13 21.73 6.17
CA ILE A 223 23.31 21.12 6.78
C ILE A 223 24.53 21.85 6.22
N GLY A 224 25.24 22.51 7.11
CA GLY A 224 26.56 23.07 6.90
C GLY A 224 26.95 23.89 8.12
N GLU A 225 27.52 23.24 9.14
CA GLU A 225 28.70 23.65 9.93
C GLU A 225 28.84 22.74 11.17
N GLU A 226 30.09 22.56 11.60
CA GLU A 226 30.64 21.44 12.39
C GLU A 226 30.26 21.38 13.88
N ASP A 227 30.37 20.15 14.42
CA ASP A 227 30.66 19.69 15.79
C ASP A 227 30.23 20.51 17.03
N LYS A 228 29.47 19.82 17.90
CA LYS A 228 29.87 19.46 19.27
C LYS A 228 28.88 18.47 19.90
N GLY A 229 29.44 17.41 20.50
CA GLY A 229 28.71 16.24 20.95
C GLY A 229 27.88 16.41 22.22
N VAL A 230 26.95 15.48 22.41
CA VAL A 230 26.39 15.05 23.70
C VAL A 230 26.06 13.56 23.59
N GLU A 231 26.49 12.79 24.59
CA GLU A 231 26.25 11.36 24.81
C GLU A 231 24.83 11.05 25.33
N GLU A 232 24.47 9.76 25.23
CA GLU A 232 23.39 9.02 25.92
C GLU A 232 21.93 9.35 25.56
N SER A 233 21.00 8.39 25.41
CA SER A 233 20.94 7.00 25.87
C SER A 233 19.94 6.21 24.99
N VAL A 234 20.17 4.90 24.92
CA VAL A 234 19.40 3.91 24.18
C VAL A 234 18.09 3.57 24.92
N VAL A 235 16.95 3.67 24.23
CA VAL A 235 15.76 2.85 24.56
C VAL A 235 15.20 2.25 23.27
N VAL A 236 15.16 0.92 23.28
CA VAL A 236 14.72 0.01 22.23
C VAL A 236 13.19 -0.02 22.13
N GLY A 237 12.69 -0.05 20.89
CA GLY A 237 11.41 -0.71 20.58
C GLY A 237 10.39 0.18 19.90
N THR A 238 10.34 0.13 18.56
CA THR A 238 9.12 -0.04 17.74
C THR A 238 9.47 0.11 16.26
N LYS A 239 8.99 -0.85 15.45
CA LYS A 239 9.19 -0.91 13.99
C LYS A 239 8.68 0.38 13.33
N LYS A 240 9.61 1.19 12.81
CA LYS A 240 9.35 2.32 11.91
C LYS A 240 9.43 1.78 10.48
N GLU A 241 8.32 1.84 9.75
CA GLU A 241 8.36 1.67 8.30
C GLU A 241 8.84 2.99 7.68
N GLU A 242 10.06 2.97 7.14
CA GLU A 242 10.71 4.12 6.54
C GLU A 242 10.32 4.26 5.07
N ILE A 243 9.43 5.21 4.77
CA ILE A 243 9.08 5.57 3.40
C ILE A 243 9.96 6.75 2.96
N TRP A 244 11.04 6.46 2.24
CA TRP A 244 11.86 7.48 1.60
C TRP A 244 11.17 7.98 0.32
N GLY A 245 10.75 9.24 0.32
CA GLY A 245 10.30 9.95 -0.88
C GLY A 245 11.29 11.04 -1.24
N LYS A 246 12.04 10.87 -2.33
CA LYS A 246 12.95 11.88 -2.87
C LYS A 246 12.11 12.91 -3.63
N GLY A 247 12.01 14.14 -3.12
CA GLY A 247 11.37 15.24 -3.84
C GLY A 247 12.18 15.65 -5.06
N VAL A 248 11.53 16.27 -6.05
CA VAL A 248 12.11 16.69 -7.34
C VAL A 248 13.31 17.66 -7.17
N ASN A 249 13.48 18.28 -6.00
CA ASN A 249 14.59 19.19 -5.67
C ASN A 249 15.63 18.60 -4.69
N GLY A 250 15.76 17.27 -4.58
CA GLY A 250 16.86 16.63 -3.81
C GLY A 250 16.76 16.71 -2.27
N GLY A 251 15.77 17.41 -1.72
CA GLY A 251 15.53 17.46 -0.26
C GLY A 251 14.90 16.17 0.27
N VAL A 252 15.56 15.54 1.24
CA VAL A 252 15.03 14.41 2.02
C VAL A 252 13.97 14.94 2.99
N ARG A 253 12.72 14.49 2.85
CA ARG A 253 11.62 14.88 3.75
C ARG A 253 11.26 13.71 4.66
N ARG A 254 11.42 13.90 5.98
CA ARG A 254 10.93 12.95 6.99
C ARG A 254 9.42 13.15 7.16
N ARG A 255 8.58 12.26 6.59
CA ARG A 255 7.15 12.19 6.95
C ARG A 255 6.99 11.20 8.11
N VAL A 256 6.85 11.72 9.32
CA VAL A 256 6.49 10.92 10.49
C VAL A 256 4.96 10.78 10.48
N ARG A 257 4.47 9.60 10.08
CA ARG A 257 3.05 9.25 10.15
C ARG A 257 2.82 8.55 11.49
N GLU A 258 2.45 9.29 12.52
CA GLU A 258 1.99 8.67 13.78
C GLU A 258 0.59 8.10 13.58
N ARG A 259 0.46 6.77 13.69
CA ARG A 259 -0.79 6.03 13.66
C ARG A 259 -1.28 5.89 15.10
N TRP A 260 -2.29 6.65 15.50
CA TRP A 260 -2.99 6.40 16.77
C TRP A 260 -4.02 5.28 16.58
N GLU A 261 -3.78 4.15 17.24
CA GLU A 261 -4.72 3.06 17.44
C GLU A 261 -5.46 3.36 18.75
N LYS A 262 -6.75 3.75 18.67
CA LYS A 262 -7.56 3.95 19.88
C LYS A 262 -8.02 2.58 20.36
N GLY A 263 -7.41 2.13 21.46
CA GLY A 263 -7.75 0.92 22.19
C GLY A 263 -9.23 0.83 22.50
N ARG A 264 -9.79 -0.33 22.13
CA ARG A 264 -10.93 -0.97 22.77
C ARG A 264 -10.45 -1.38 24.15
N ASP A 265 -10.87 -0.68 25.21
CA ASP A 265 -10.86 -1.14 26.61
C ASP A 265 -11.61 -0.15 27.50
N ARG A 266 -12.89 -0.46 27.77
CA ARG A 266 -13.47 -0.67 29.12
C ARG A 266 -15.00 -0.54 29.13
N CYS A 267 -15.61 -1.60 29.66
CA CYS A 267 -16.88 -1.73 30.38
C CYS A 267 -18.17 -1.27 29.69
#